data_AF-A0A285D7S6-F1
#
_entry.id   AF-A0A285D7S6-F1
#
_cell.length_a   1.000
_cell.length_b   1.000
_cell.length_c   1.000
_cell.angle_alpha   90.00
_cell.angle_beta   90.00
_cell.angle_gamma   90.00
#
_symmetry.space_group_name_H-M   'P 1'
#
loop_
_entity.id
_entity.type
_entity.pdbx_description
1 polymer ?
#
loop_
_entity_poly.entity_id
_entity_poly.type
_entity_poly.pdbx_seq_one_letter_code
_entity_poly.pdbx_strand_id
1 'polypeptide(L)'
;MILTKDIYVPAVRWRQGEYQALSRLATAAKDRVVPYITIPEVEYDFEARQPKKSVHQHVHPFAARFNAKWGGRPAWVNLHPGIANERMDDGRDIPAYVFEALRTTQANAIPSVPLDATAAIITSVRAIAAIDGLGSAISVRLEDLMKPNVRARIEALAASLGLSLDEIDLVIDLGAPNYEPYAAFAGALIAAMRRLGDLAGC
;
A
#
# COMPACT_ATOMS: atom_id res chain seq x y z
N MET A 1 10.03 -2.80 -9.13
CA MET A 1 9.60 -2.39 -10.50
C MET A 1 9.99 -0.94 -10.67
N ILE A 2 10.61 -0.52 -11.79
CA ILE A 2 10.98 0.89 -11.96
C ILE A 2 9.86 1.65 -12.68
N LEU A 3 9.29 2.66 -12.02
CA LEU A 3 8.29 3.54 -12.63
C LEU A 3 8.93 4.45 -13.68
N THR A 4 8.27 4.58 -14.83
CA THR A 4 8.60 5.55 -15.88
C THR A 4 7.59 6.69 -15.89
N LYS A 5 7.94 7.81 -16.53
CA LYS A 5 7.11 9.03 -16.58
C LYS A 5 5.73 8.87 -17.24
N ASP A 6 5.53 7.79 -18.00
CA ASP A 6 4.27 7.45 -18.67
C ASP A 6 3.42 6.46 -17.89
N ILE A 7 3.89 5.97 -16.74
CA ILE A 7 3.12 5.13 -15.84
C ILE A 7 2.31 6.01 -14.88
N TYR A 8 1.02 5.72 -14.81
CA TYR A 8 0.10 6.32 -13.87
C TYR A 8 -0.14 5.42 -12.65
N VAL A 9 -0.07 6.00 -11.46
CA VAL A 9 -0.28 5.29 -10.18
C VAL A 9 -1.53 5.82 -9.49
N PRO A 10 -2.73 5.29 -9.82
CA PRO A 10 -3.95 5.70 -9.14
C PRO A 10 -3.99 5.12 -7.73
N ALA A 11 -4.20 5.99 -6.73
CA ALA A 11 -4.57 5.55 -5.39
C ALA A 11 -6.05 5.16 -5.39
N VAL A 12 -6.35 3.89 -5.12
CA VAL A 12 -7.72 3.36 -5.15
C VAL A 12 -8.06 2.67 -3.83
N ARG A 13 -9.27 2.87 -3.32
CA ARG A 13 -9.77 2.22 -2.09
C ARG A 13 -10.42 0.86 -2.36
N TRP A 14 -10.22 0.30 -3.54
CA TRP A 14 -10.78 -0.97 -3.99
C TRP A 14 -12.30 -1.10 -3.79
N ARG A 15 -13.04 0.02 -3.85
CA ARG A 15 -14.51 -0.01 -3.85
C ARG A 15 -15.02 -0.46 -5.21
N GLN A 16 -16.30 -0.86 -5.27
CA GLN A 16 -16.89 -1.44 -6.48
C GLN A 16 -16.72 -0.60 -7.73
N GLY A 17 -16.94 0.72 -7.64
CA GLY A 17 -16.72 1.61 -8.79
C GLY A 17 -15.28 1.61 -9.28
N GLU A 18 -14.31 1.63 -8.36
CA GLU A 18 -12.88 1.77 -8.66
C GLU A 18 -12.30 0.52 -9.32
N TYR A 19 -12.52 -0.68 -8.75
CA TYR A 19 -12.00 -1.89 -9.37
C TYR A 19 -12.71 -2.22 -10.69
N GLN A 20 -13.97 -1.78 -10.88
CA GLN A 20 -14.64 -1.92 -12.17
C GLN A 20 -14.05 -0.95 -13.20
N ALA A 21 -13.75 0.29 -12.80
CA ALA A 21 -13.07 1.25 -13.67
C ALA A 21 -11.72 0.70 -14.15
N LEU A 22 -10.90 0.19 -13.23
CA LEU A 22 -9.64 -0.47 -13.59
C LEU A 22 -9.86 -1.66 -14.54
N SER A 23 -10.85 -2.50 -14.27
CA SER A 23 -11.12 -3.67 -15.13
C SER A 23 -11.55 -3.32 -16.55
N ARG A 24 -12.21 -2.18 -16.75
CA ARG A 24 -12.72 -1.70 -18.04
C ARG A 24 -11.69 -0.96 -18.88
N LEU A 25 -10.52 -0.64 -18.33
CA LEU A 25 -9.42 -0.06 -19.09
C LEU A 25 -9.04 -1.00 -20.25
N ALA A 26 -8.79 -0.41 -21.43
CA ALA A 26 -8.19 -1.12 -22.54
C ALA A 26 -6.80 -1.65 -22.14
N THR A 27 -6.36 -2.77 -22.73
CA THR A 27 -5.07 -3.40 -22.42
C THR A 27 -3.91 -2.40 -22.48
N ALA A 28 -3.83 -1.61 -23.55
CA ALA A 28 -2.78 -0.59 -23.72
C ALA A 28 -2.77 0.47 -22.60
N ALA A 29 -3.93 0.77 -21.99
CA ALA A 29 -4.00 1.67 -20.84
C ALA A 29 -3.58 0.94 -19.55
N LYS A 30 -4.02 -0.31 -19.35
CA LYS A 30 -3.62 -1.12 -18.18
C LYS A 30 -2.11 -1.32 -18.10
N ASP A 31 -1.44 -1.46 -19.23
CA ASP A 31 0.01 -1.68 -19.28
C ASP A 31 0.80 -0.40 -18.88
N ARG A 32 0.13 0.73 -18.73
CA ARG A 32 0.67 2.00 -18.22
C ARG A 32 0.08 2.41 -16.87
N VAL A 33 -0.60 1.50 -16.18
CA VAL A 33 -1.22 1.77 -14.88
C VAL A 33 -0.73 0.76 -13.87
N VAL A 34 -0.28 1.25 -12.71
CA VAL A 34 0.07 0.39 -11.57
C VAL A 34 -0.66 0.95 -10.35
N PRO A 35 -1.81 0.38 -9.97
CA PRO A 35 -2.62 0.95 -8.92
C PRO A 35 -1.96 0.77 -7.54
N TYR A 36 -2.09 1.79 -6.71
CA TYR A 36 -1.83 1.72 -5.28
C TYR A 36 -3.17 1.40 -4.59
N ILE A 37 -3.40 0.12 -4.33
CA ILE A 37 -4.67 -0.41 -3.85
C ILE A 37 -4.68 -0.43 -2.33
N THR A 38 -5.66 0.21 -1.72
CA THR A 38 -5.90 0.12 -0.27
C THR A 38 -7.16 -0.72 -0.02
N ILE A 39 -7.02 -1.82 0.71
CA ILE A 39 -8.19 -2.57 1.22
C ILE A 39 -8.88 -1.69 2.25
N PRO A 40 -10.13 -1.26 2.01
CA PRO A 40 -10.78 -0.26 2.83
C PRO A 40 -11.21 -0.85 4.16
N GLU A 41 -11.59 0.00 5.11
CA GLU A 41 -12.27 -0.47 6.32
C GLU A 41 -13.63 -1.11 6.04
N VAL A 42 -14.10 -1.89 7.01
CA VAL A 42 -15.45 -2.44 7.03
C VAL A 42 -16.45 -1.29 7.16
N GLU A 43 -17.48 -1.28 6.31
CA GLU A 43 -18.55 -0.28 6.43
C GLU A 43 -19.34 -0.47 7.72
N TYR A 44 -19.67 0.65 8.36
CA TYR A 44 -20.52 0.66 9.55
C TYR A 44 -22.01 0.75 9.17
N ASP A 45 -22.85 -0.02 9.84
CA ASP A 45 -24.30 0.08 9.77
C ASP A 45 -24.78 0.96 10.93
N PHE A 46 -25.27 2.16 10.62
CA PHE A 46 -25.73 3.12 11.63
C PHE A 46 -27.10 2.75 12.23
N GLU A 47 -27.94 2.01 11.49
CA GLU A 47 -29.25 1.55 11.96
C GLU A 47 -29.06 0.41 12.97
N ALA A 48 -28.24 -0.58 12.59
CA ALA A 48 -27.94 -1.73 13.45
C ALA A 48 -26.82 -1.45 14.49
N ARG A 49 -26.17 -0.28 14.41
CA ARG A 49 -25.03 0.14 15.25
C ARG A 49 -23.91 -0.88 15.35
N GLN A 50 -23.57 -1.51 14.23
CA GLN A 50 -22.52 -2.53 14.15
C GLN A 50 -21.82 -2.51 12.78
N PRO A 51 -20.62 -3.10 12.64
CA PRO A 51 -20.03 -3.33 11.34
C PRO A 51 -20.95 -4.17 10.44
N LYS A 52 -21.08 -3.81 9.15
CA LYS A 52 -21.92 -4.54 8.19
C LYS A 52 -21.46 -5.98 7.93
N LYS A 53 -20.19 -6.28 8.21
CA LYS A 53 -19.53 -7.58 7.96
C LYS A 53 -18.48 -7.84 9.02
N SER A 54 -18.10 -9.10 9.19
CA SER A 54 -16.82 -9.40 9.85
C SER A 54 -15.64 -8.96 8.97
N VAL A 55 -14.47 -8.79 9.58
CA VAL A 55 -13.21 -8.52 8.84
C VAL A 55 -12.96 -9.63 7.81
N HIS A 56 -13.15 -10.89 8.20
CA HIS A 56 -12.99 -12.02 7.28
C HIS A 56 -13.93 -11.91 6.07
N GLN A 57 -15.23 -11.72 6.29
CA GLN A 57 -16.22 -11.58 5.20
C GLN A 57 -15.92 -10.39 4.27
N HIS A 58 -15.32 -9.33 4.80
CA HIS A 58 -14.93 -8.15 4.04
C HIS A 58 -13.67 -8.36 3.20
N VAL A 59 -12.63 -8.96 3.80
CA VAL A 59 -11.30 -9.15 3.18
C VAL A 59 -11.25 -10.37 2.26
N HIS A 60 -11.89 -11.48 2.64
CA HIS A 60 -11.82 -12.77 1.92
C HIS A 60 -12.02 -12.67 0.40
N PRO A 61 -13.00 -11.90 -0.13
CA PRO A 61 -13.21 -11.79 -1.57
C PRO A 61 -12.11 -11.02 -2.32
N PHE A 62 -11.17 -10.37 -1.62
CA PHE A 62 -10.18 -9.47 -2.22
C PHE A 62 -9.34 -10.17 -3.29
N ALA A 63 -8.70 -11.30 -2.97
CA ALA A 63 -7.80 -11.99 -3.90
C ALA A 63 -8.52 -12.48 -5.17
N ALA A 64 -9.72 -13.06 -5.02
CA ALA A 64 -10.55 -13.47 -6.15
C ALA A 64 -10.93 -12.27 -7.05
N ARG A 65 -11.28 -11.12 -6.45
CA ARG A 65 -11.60 -9.89 -7.19
C ARG A 65 -10.36 -9.29 -7.84
N PHE A 66 -9.23 -9.28 -7.15
CA PHE A 66 -7.96 -8.84 -7.70
C PHE A 66 -7.63 -9.60 -8.97
N ASN A 67 -7.67 -10.93 -8.93
CA ASN A 67 -7.39 -11.76 -10.09
C ASN A 67 -8.41 -11.52 -11.22
N ALA A 68 -9.71 -11.47 -10.89
CA ALA A 68 -10.76 -11.29 -11.89
C ALA A 68 -10.75 -9.90 -12.56
N LYS A 69 -10.24 -8.86 -11.89
CA LYS A 69 -10.35 -7.46 -12.34
C LYS A 69 -9.04 -6.84 -12.79
N TRP A 70 -7.93 -7.26 -12.20
CA TRP A 70 -6.59 -6.77 -12.48
C TRP A 70 -5.69 -7.85 -13.09
N GLY A 71 -5.84 -9.09 -12.62
CA GLY A 71 -5.07 -10.25 -13.08
C GLY A 71 -3.63 -10.22 -12.55
N GLY A 72 -2.69 -10.76 -13.31
CA GLY A 72 -1.27 -10.81 -12.96
C GLY A 72 -0.50 -9.49 -13.13
N ARG A 73 -1.18 -8.34 -13.27
CA ARG A 73 -0.50 -7.04 -13.41
C ARG A 73 0.03 -6.53 -12.08
N PRO A 74 1.13 -5.76 -12.08
CA PRO A 74 1.68 -5.21 -10.85
C PRO A 74 0.68 -4.29 -10.16
N ALA A 75 0.68 -4.32 -8.82
CA ALA A 75 -0.05 -3.38 -7.99
C ALA A 75 0.55 -3.38 -6.58
N TRP A 76 0.58 -2.22 -5.93
CA TRP A 76 0.82 -2.17 -4.50
C TRP A 76 -0.47 -2.42 -3.75
N VAL A 77 -0.40 -3.17 -2.65
CA VAL A 77 -1.53 -3.50 -1.79
C VAL A 77 -1.25 -3.05 -0.36
N ASN A 78 -2.03 -2.09 0.12
CA ASN A 78 -2.01 -1.55 1.47
C ASN A 78 -3.33 -1.89 2.20
N LEU A 79 -3.33 -1.72 3.52
CA LEU A 79 -4.51 -1.85 4.36
C LEU A 79 -4.91 -0.49 4.93
N HIS A 80 -6.22 -0.25 5.01
CA HIS A 80 -6.72 0.89 5.76
C HIS A 80 -6.40 0.74 7.25
N PRO A 81 -5.99 1.82 7.96
CA PRO A 81 -5.67 1.76 9.38
C PRO A 81 -6.77 1.15 10.26
N GLY A 82 -8.03 1.38 9.89
CA GLY A 82 -9.21 0.84 10.59
C GLY A 82 -9.36 -0.69 10.54
N ILE A 83 -8.57 -1.40 9.73
CA ILE A 83 -8.52 -2.88 9.71
C ILE A 83 -7.09 -3.42 9.82
N ALA A 84 -6.06 -2.58 9.78
CA ALA A 84 -4.68 -3.02 9.58
C ALA A 84 -4.18 -3.98 10.68
N ASN A 85 -4.67 -3.84 11.92
CA ASN A 85 -4.29 -4.69 13.05
C ASN A 85 -5.32 -5.78 13.38
N GLU A 86 -6.38 -5.90 12.57
CA GLU A 86 -7.40 -6.92 12.74
C GLU A 86 -6.90 -8.29 12.26
N ARG A 87 -7.58 -9.34 12.70
CA ARG A 87 -7.27 -10.73 12.35
C ARG A 87 -8.36 -11.34 11.48
N MET A 88 -7.96 -12.28 10.64
CA MET A 88 -8.89 -13.16 9.96
C MET A 88 -9.45 -14.20 10.94
N ASP A 89 -10.58 -14.82 10.61
CA ASP A 89 -11.25 -15.82 11.47
C ASP A 89 -10.35 -17.04 11.82
N ASP A 90 -9.30 -17.30 11.04
CA ASP A 90 -8.30 -18.34 11.28
C ASP A 90 -7.09 -17.86 12.11
N GLY A 91 -7.13 -16.62 12.61
CA GLY A 91 -6.09 -16.01 13.45
C GLY A 91 -4.94 -15.36 12.68
N ARG A 92 -4.88 -15.50 11.35
CA ARG A 92 -3.82 -14.87 10.55
C ARG A 92 -3.97 -13.34 10.49
N ASP A 93 -2.83 -12.67 10.35
CA ASP A 93 -2.80 -11.26 9.95
C ASP A 93 -3.35 -11.10 8.52
N ILE A 94 -4.05 -9.99 8.26
CA ILE A 94 -4.65 -9.73 6.95
C ILE A 94 -3.63 -9.79 5.79
N PRO A 95 -2.42 -9.17 5.87
CA PRO A 95 -1.45 -9.26 4.78
C PRO A 95 -1.07 -10.71 4.49
N ALA A 96 -0.81 -11.52 5.52
CA ALA A 96 -0.43 -12.93 5.35
C ALA A 96 -1.53 -13.71 4.62
N TYR A 97 -2.79 -13.54 5.05
CA TYR A 97 -3.95 -14.17 4.41
C TYR A 97 -4.10 -13.76 2.94
N VAL A 98 -4.06 -12.45 2.67
CA VAL A 98 -4.30 -11.90 1.33
C VAL A 98 -3.20 -12.35 0.36
N PHE A 99 -1.94 -12.23 0.75
CA PHE A 99 -0.82 -12.54 -0.15
C PHE A 99 -0.68 -14.05 -0.38
N GLU A 100 -1.00 -14.89 0.59
CA GLU A 100 -1.08 -16.34 0.36
C GLU A 100 -2.12 -16.68 -0.71
N ALA A 101 -3.30 -16.07 -0.65
CA ALA A 101 -4.34 -16.27 -1.66
C ALA A 101 -3.92 -15.72 -3.04
N LEU A 102 -3.27 -14.56 -3.10
CA LEU A 102 -2.81 -13.95 -4.37
C LEU A 102 -1.75 -14.81 -5.08
N ARG A 103 -0.88 -15.50 -4.34
CA ARG A 103 0.12 -16.43 -4.89
C ARG A 103 -0.52 -17.57 -5.67
N THR A 104 -1.68 -18.08 -5.23
CA THR A 104 -2.40 -19.16 -5.94
C THR A 104 -2.78 -18.78 -7.37
N THR A 105 -2.83 -17.48 -7.66
CA THR A 105 -3.14 -16.91 -8.97
C THR A 105 -1.94 -16.26 -9.65
N GLN A 106 -0.74 -16.42 -9.10
CA GLN A 106 0.51 -15.79 -9.59
C GLN A 106 0.38 -14.27 -9.81
N ALA A 107 -0.33 -13.60 -8.90
CA ALA A 107 -0.50 -12.16 -8.95
C ALA A 107 0.80 -11.43 -8.59
N ASN A 108 1.16 -10.40 -9.36
CA ASN A 108 2.31 -9.53 -9.08
C ASN A 108 1.97 -8.42 -8.06
N ALA A 109 1.36 -8.79 -6.94
CA ALA A 109 1.04 -7.84 -5.89
C ALA A 109 2.29 -7.57 -5.02
N ILE A 110 2.50 -6.31 -4.65
CA ILE A 110 3.62 -5.87 -3.80
C ILE A 110 3.01 -5.34 -2.49
N PRO A 111 3.41 -5.84 -1.31
CA PRO A 111 2.88 -5.33 -0.06
C PRO A 111 3.33 -3.89 0.16
N SER A 112 2.42 -3.04 0.67
CA SER A 112 2.77 -1.72 1.17
C SER A 112 2.49 -1.64 2.66
N VAL A 113 3.42 -1.01 3.39
CA VAL A 113 3.39 -0.88 4.85
C VAL A 113 3.60 0.59 5.24
N PRO A 114 2.83 1.13 6.18
CA PRO A 114 3.06 2.49 6.67
C PRO A 114 4.34 2.57 7.52
N LEU A 115 4.97 3.74 7.57
CA LEU A 115 6.23 3.97 8.29
C LEU A 115 6.14 3.67 9.81
N ASP A 116 4.94 3.72 10.37
CA ASP A 116 4.62 3.47 11.77
C ASP A 116 3.93 2.11 12.00
N ALA A 117 4.07 1.16 11.06
CA ALA A 117 3.49 -0.17 11.18
C ALA A 117 3.92 -0.92 12.45
N THR A 118 3.01 -1.74 12.95
CA THR A 118 3.25 -2.59 14.12
C THR A 118 4.21 -3.73 13.80
N ALA A 119 4.89 -4.25 14.84
CA ALA A 119 5.82 -5.37 14.67
C ALA A 119 5.18 -6.60 14.01
N ALA A 120 3.91 -6.90 14.31
CA ALA A 120 3.18 -8.02 13.70
C ALA A 120 3.02 -7.85 12.18
N ILE A 121 2.71 -6.64 11.73
CA ILE A 121 2.58 -6.32 10.30
C ILE A 121 3.95 -6.34 9.63
N ILE A 122 4.99 -5.80 10.26
CA ILE A 122 6.36 -5.87 9.77
C ILE A 122 6.81 -7.32 9.58
N THR A 123 6.56 -8.20 10.56
CA THR A 123 6.87 -9.63 10.46
C THR A 123 6.12 -10.29 9.30
N SER A 124 4.83 -9.98 9.13
CA SER A 124 4.03 -10.51 8.02
C SER A 124 4.56 -10.06 6.67
N VAL A 125 4.86 -8.76 6.50
CA VAL A 125 5.37 -8.20 5.24
C VAL A 125 6.78 -8.69 4.93
N ARG A 126 7.65 -8.84 5.93
CA ARG A 126 8.97 -9.49 5.76
C ARG A 126 8.82 -10.90 5.18
N ALA A 127 7.92 -11.72 5.75
CA ALA A 127 7.70 -13.08 5.26
C ALA A 127 7.16 -13.08 3.82
N ILE A 128 6.24 -12.15 3.50
CA ILE A 128 5.70 -11.98 2.15
C ILE A 128 6.82 -11.63 1.17
N ALA A 129 7.62 -10.60 1.47
CA ALA A 129 8.70 -10.16 0.59
C ALA A 129 9.76 -11.25 0.37
N ALA A 130 10.11 -12.02 1.41
CA ALA A 130 11.05 -13.14 1.29
C ALA A 130 10.53 -14.30 0.42
N ILE A 131 9.22 -14.54 0.41
CA ILE A 131 8.60 -15.60 -0.40
C ILE A 131 8.41 -15.14 -1.84
N ASP A 132 7.91 -13.91 -2.03
CA ASP A 132 7.47 -13.41 -3.33
C ASP A 132 8.61 -12.80 -4.15
N GLY A 133 9.65 -12.27 -3.49
CA GLY A 133 10.81 -11.67 -4.15
C GLY A 133 10.47 -10.43 -4.98
N LEU A 134 9.37 -9.74 -4.66
CA LEU A 134 8.89 -8.56 -5.37
C LEU A 134 9.20 -7.23 -4.65
N GLY A 135 9.89 -7.29 -3.50
CA GLY A 135 10.15 -6.13 -2.65
C GLY A 135 8.95 -5.70 -1.80
N SER A 136 8.92 -4.43 -1.41
CA SER A 136 7.83 -3.83 -0.62
C SER A 136 7.74 -2.33 -0.90
N ALA A 137 6.65 -1.70 -0.50
CA ALA A 137 6.53 -0.24 -0.48
C ALA A 137 6.39 0.30 0.95
N ILE A 138 7.09 1.39 1.26
CA ILE A 138 6.90 2.12 2.52
C ILE A 138 6.05 3.37 2.24
N SER A 139 4.91 3.47 2.91
CA SER A 139 4.07 4.67 2.88
C SER A 139 4.44 5.62 4.02
N VAL A 140 4.80 6.85 3.68
CA VAL A 140 5.20 7.89 4.62
C VAL A 140 4.17 9.02 4.57
N ARG A 141 3.51 9.27 5.70
CA ARG A 141 2.62 10.42 5.84
C ARG A 141 3.40 11.72 5.81
N LEU A 142 2.75 12.79 5.36
CA LEU A 142 3.33 14.13 5.34
C LEU A 142 3.87 14.54 6.72
N GLU A 143 3.14 14.30 7.82
CA GLU A 143 3.64 14.66 9.17
C GLU A 143 4.97 13.96 9.52
N ASP A 144 5.16 12.74 9.05
CA ASP A 144 6.37 11.96 9.28
C ASP A 144 7.50 12.38 8.34
N LEU A 145 7.17 12.70 7.09
CA LEU A 145 8.11 13.24 6.10
C LEU A 145 8.73 14.56 6.59
N MET A 146 7.98 15.34 7.36
CA MET A 146 8.44 16.60 7.91
C MET A 146 9.43 16.45 9.07
N LYS A 147 9.54 15.27 9.69
CA LYS A 147 10.44 15.01 10.82
C LYS A 147 11.91 14.88 10.36
N PRO A 148 12.89 15.34 11.17
CA PRO A 148 14.30 15.31 10.77
C PRO A 148 14.89 13.91 10.67
N ASN A 149 14.29 12.91 11.35
CA ASN A 149 14.77 11.53 11.37
C ASN A 149 14.06 10.60 10.37
N VAL A 150 13.29 11.15 9.41
CA VAL A 150 12.51 10.35 8.45
C VAL A 150 13.37 9.34 7.69
N ARG A 151 14.56 9.74 7.22
CA ARG A 151 15.48 8.85 6.49
C ARG A 151 15.88 7.64 7.33
N ALA A 152 16.37 7.88 8.55
CA ALA A 152 16.77 6.82 9.47
C ALA A 152 15.60 5.88 9.82
N ARG A 153 14.37 6.40 9.90
CA ARG A 153 13.16 5.58 10.11
C ARG A 153 12.84 4.69 8.91
N ILE A 154 12.97 5.21 7.69
CA ILE A 154 12.78 4.43 6.46
C ILE A 154 13.84 3.33 6.38
N GLU A 155 15.10 3.66 6.60
CA GLU A 155 16.22 2.70 6.64
C GLU A 155 16.00 1.60 7.68
N ALA A 156 15.60 1.98 8.90
CA ALA A 156 15.30 1.03 9.96
C ALA A 156 14.10 0.12 9.63
N LEU A 157 13.06 0.65 9.00
CA LEU A 157 11.91 -0.14 8.57
C LEU A 157 12.29 -1.08 7.42
N ALA A 158 13.04 -0.62 6.40
CA ALA A 158 13.54 -1.47 5.32
C ALA A 158 14.38 -2.64 5.85
N ALA A 159 15.32 -2.37 6.77
CA ALA A 159 16.09 -3.40 7.45
C ALA A 159 15.19 -4.35 8.27
N SER A 160 14.13 -3.82 8.89
CA SER A 160 13.12 -4.62 9.61
C SER A 160 12.23 -5.46 8.67
N LEU A 161 12.15 -5.12 7.39
CA LEU A 161 11.52 -5.94 6.36
C LEU A 161 12.51 -6.95 5.74
N GLY A 162 13.80 -6.84 6.06
CA GLY A 162 14.85 -7.66 5.44
C GLY A 162 15.14 -7.30 3.99
N LEU A 163 14.88 -6.05 3.61
CA LEU A 163 15.04 -5.53 2.25
C LEU A 163 16.09 -4.41 2.22
N SER A 164 16.81 -4.30 1.11
CA SER A 164 17.62 -3.11 0.82
C SER A 164 16.75 -1.99 0.23
N LEU A 165 17.26 -0.75 0.24
CA LEU A 165 16.48 0.41 -0.21
C LEU A 165 16.15 0.39 -1.71
N ASP A 166 16.91 -0.32 -2.54
CA ASP A 166 16.63 -0.55 -3.96
C ASP A 166 15.47 -1.53 -4.21
N GLU A 167 15.07 -2.28 -3.19
CA GLU A 167 13.88 -3.14 -3.19
C GLU A 167 12.64 -2.47 -2.58
N ILE A 168 12.77 -1.20 -2.19
CA ILE A 168 11.72 -0.41 -1.53
C ILE A 168 11.21 0.70 -2.45
N ASP A 169 9.91 0.67 -2.73
CA ASP A 169 9.20 1.81 -3.30
C ASP A 169 8.75 2.77 -2.19
N LEU A 170 9.06 4.06 -2.31
CA LEU A 170 8.61 5.08 -1.35
C LEU A 170 7.30 5.74 -1.83
N VAL A 171 6.26 5.67 -1.01
CA VAL A 171 4.97 6.32 -1.26
C VAL A 171 4.81 7.49 -0.29
N ILE A 172 4.64 8.69 -0.81
CA ILE A 172 4.39 9.89 0.01
C ILE A 172 2.88 10.11 0.09
N ASP A 173 2.29 9.83 1.24
CA ASP A 173 0.88 10.08 1.52
C ASP A 173 0.71 11.52 2.03
N LEU A 174 0.23 12.39 1.15
CA LEU A 174 -0.05 13.78 1.50
C LEU A 174 -1.34 13.91 2.35
N GLY A 175 -2.23 12.92 2.29
CA GLY A 175 -3.57 12.99 2.87
C GLY A 175 -4.52 13.89 2.09
N ALA A 176 -5.50 14.47 2.80
CA ALA A 176 -6.49 15.39 2.23
C ALA A 176 -6.63 16.76 2.95
N PRO A 177 -5.57 17.42 3.44
CA PRO A 177 -5.66 18.79 3.95
C PRO A 177 -5.73 19.84 2.83
N ASN A 178 -6.09 21.06 3.21
CA ASN A 178 -6.16 22.23 2.35
C ASN A 178 -4.75 22.83 2.34
N TYR A 179 -3.86 22.39 1.43
CA TYR A 179 -2.42 22.73 1.42
C TYR A 179 -2.09 24.20 1.09
N GLU A 180 -2.92 25.14 1.52
CA GLU A 180 -2.78 26.56 1.29
C GLU A 180 -1.99 27.24 2.41
N PRO A 181 -1.09 28.19 2.09
CA PRO A 181 -0.74 28.65 0.75
C PRO A 181 0.21 27.68 -0.01
N TYR A 182 -0.11 27.38 -1.27
CA TYR A 182 0.56 26.34 -2.07
C TYR A 182 2.08 26.55 -2.23
N ALA A 183 2.54 27.79 -2.35
CA ALA A 183 3.96 28.09 -2.48
C ALA A 183 4.75 27.69 -1.22
N ALA A 184 4.18 27.95 -0.03
CA ALA A 184 4.79 27.57 1.23
C ALA A 184 4.80 26.04 1.39
N PHE A 185 3.69 25.38 1.06
CA PHE A 185 3.61 23.92 1.07
C PHE A 185 4.63 23.29 0.11
N ALA A 186 4.68 23.75 -1.14
CA ALA A 186 5.64 23.25 -2.13
C ALA A 186 7.09 23.46 -1.67
N GLY A 187 7.41 24.63 -1.10
CA GLY A 187 8.73 24.91 -0.52
C GLY A 187 9.09 23.96 0.63
N ALA A 188 8.15 23.70 1.53
CA ALA A 188 8.31 22.77 2.64
C ALA A 188 8.49 21.32 2.16
N LEU A 189 7.69 20.88 1.17
CA LEU A 189 7.80 19.55 0.58
C LEU A 189 9.14 19.37 -0.14
N ILE A 190 9.59 20.35 -0.93
CA ILE A 190 10.91 20.33 -1.58
C ILE A 190 12.02 20.21 -0.54
N ALA A 191 11.96 20.99 0.54
CA ALA A 191 12.94 20.92 1.61
C ALA A 191 12.93 19.55 2.29
N ALA A 192 11.76 18.97 2.53
CA ALA A 192 11.64 17.64 3.13
C ALA A 192 12.19 16.53 2.21
N MET A 193 11.86 16.57 0.91
CA MET A 193 12.39 15.63 -0.08
C MET A 193 13.92 15.75 -0.23
N ARG A 194 14.49 16.96 -0.14
CA ARG A 194 15.95 17.15 -0.13
C ARG A 194 16.62 16.51 1.09
N ARG A 195 15.96 16.45 2.25
CA ARG A 195 16.50 15.79 3.45
C ARG A 195 16.50 14.27 3.34
N LEU A 196 15.58 13.68 2.58
CA LEU A 196 15.67 12.25 2.25
C LEU A 196 16.94 11.97 1.44
N GLY A 197 17.30 12.90 0.55
CA GLY A 197 18.45 12.76 -0.33
C GLY A 197 18.24 11.62 -1.33
N ASP A 198 19.34 11.14 -1.92
CA ASP A 198 19.31 9.88 -2.65
C ASP A 198 19.28 8.73 -1.63
N LEU A 199 18.22 7.92 -1.70
CA LEU A 199 18.05 6.73 -0.86
C LEU A 199 18.75 5.50 -1.48
N ALA A 200 19.02 5.51 -2.78
CA ALA A 200 19.73 4.43 -3.47
C ALA A 200 21.27 4.60 -3.43
N GLY A 201 21.75 5.73 -2.89
CA GLY A 201 23.17 6.07 -2.82
C GLY A 201 23.77 5.97 -1.42
N CYS A 202 24.44 4.86 -1.14
CA CYS A 202 25.62 4.75 -0.27
C CYS A 202 26.57 3.68 -0.84
#